data_AF-A0A8S2TC57-F1
#
_entry.id   AF-A0A8S2TC57-F1
#
_cell.length_a   1.000
_cell.length_b   1.000
_cell.length_c   1.000
_cell.angle_alpha   90.00
_cell.angle_beta   90.00
_cell.angle_gamma   90.00
#
_symmetry.space_group_name_H-M   'P 1'
#
loop_
_entity.id
_entity.type
_entity.pdbx_description
1 polymer ?
#
loop_
_entity_poly.entity_id
_entity_poly.type
_entity_poly.pdbx_seq_one_letter_code
_entity_poly.pdbx_strand_id
1 'polypeptide(L)' 'MTTSPADIGSVKKSDFVVLNGRPFEVVEITHSKPGRHGPSKVHLVGIDIFTGRRHEDVRP' A
#
# COMPACT_ATOMS: atom_id res chain seq x y z
N MET A 1 -12.53 -9.01 -13.38
CA MET A 1 -11.43 -8.58 -12.50
C MET A 1 -11.73 -9.11 -11.11
N THR A 2 -10.83 -9.92 -10.57
CA THR A 2 -10.95 -10.49 -9.22
C THR A 2 -9.97 -9.78 -8.31
N THR A 3 -10.46 -9.26 -7.19
CA THR A 3 -9.60 -8.77 -6.10
C THR A 3 -9.31 -9.96 -5.18
N SER A 4 -8.04 -10.26 -4.94
CA SER A 4 -7.61 -11.24 -3.94
C SER A 4 -6.98 -10.53 -2.74
N PRO A 5 -7.20 -11.02 -1.52
CA PRO A 5 -6.43 -10.54 -0.37
C PRO A 5 -4.95 -10.88 -0.56
N ALA A 6 -4.08 -9.95 -0.17
CA ALA A 6 -2.64 -10.11 -0.20
C ALA A 6 -2.02 -9.47 1.04
N ASP A 7 -0.87 -9.98 1.47
CA ASP A 7 -0.11 -9.38 2.56
C ASP A 7 0.44 -8.02 2.10
N ILE A 8 0.28 -6.99 2.93
CA ILE A 8 0.82 -5.64 2.65
C ILE A 8 2.35 -5.68 2.46
N GLY A 9 3.03 -6.65 3.07
CA GLY A 9 4.46 -6.93 2.90
C GLY A 9 4.86 -7.42 1.51
N SER A 10 3.91 -7.97 0.73
CA SER A 10 4.15 -8.54 -0.59
C SER A 10 3.90 -7.57 -1.74
N VAL A 11 3.23 -6.45 -1.47
CA VAL A 11 2.88 -5.42 -2.44
C VAL A 11 4.12 -4.70 -2.92
N LYS A 12 4.17 -4.39 -4.22
CA LYS A 12 5.29 -3.69 -4.86
C LYS A 12 4.83 -2.42 -5.55
N LYS A 13 5.80 -1.58 -5.90
CA LYS A 13 5.57 -0.44 -6.79
C LYS A 13 4.96 -0.93 -8.12
N SER A 14 4.00 -0.17 -8.64
CA SER A 14 3.19 -0.45 -9.82
C SER A 14 2.18 -1.59 -9.69
N ASP A 15 2.02 -2.19 -8.50
CA ASP A 15 0.86 -3.03 -8.23
C ASP A 15 -0.42 -2.18 -8.08
N PHE A 16 -1.56 -2.80 -8.38
CA PHE A 16 -2.87 -2.22 -8.12
C PHE A 16 -3.44 -2.77 -6.82
N VAL A 17 -3.77 -1.87 -5.90
CA VAL A 17 -4.35 -2.22 -4.59
C VAL A 17 -5.68 -1.53 -4.41
N VAL A 18 -6.56 -2.14 -3.63
CA VAL A 18 -7.83 -1.51 -3.23
C VAL A 18 -7.69 -0.99 -1.81
N LEU A 19 -7.75 0.34 -1.65
CA LEU A 19 -7.77 1.00 -0.34
C LEU A 19 -9.14 1.64 -0.14
N ASN A 20 -9.81 1.35 0.97
CA ASN A 20 -11.13 1.91 1.29
C ASN A 20 -12.16 1.79 0.14
N GLY A 21 -12.15 0.66 -0.57
CA GLY A 21 -13.07 0.39 -1.69
C GLY A 21 -12.72 1.11 -3.00
N ARG A 22 -11.58 1.80 -3.08
CA ARG A 22 -11.10 2.47 -4.30
C ARG A 22 -9.80 1.84 -4.79
N PRO A 23 -9.63 1.65 -6.11
CA PRO A 23 -8.38 1.14 -6.66
C PRO A 23 -7.32 2.25 -6.80
N PHE A 24 -6.10 1.92 -6.41
CA PHE A 24 -4.93 2.77 -6.48
C PHE A 24 -3.78 2.03 -7.17
N GLU A 25 -2.98 2.75 -7.94
CA GLU A 25 -1.66 2.31 -8.35
C GLU A 25 -0.65 2.66 -7.26
N VAL A 26 0.15 1.70 -6.80
CA VAL A 26 1.18 1.93 -5.79
C VAL A 26 2.38 2.64 -6.43
N VAL A 27 2.67 3.86 -5.99
CA VAL A 27 3.81 4.64 -6.50
C VAL A 27 5.04 4.55 -5.60
N GLU A 28 4.83 4.30 -4.31
CA GLU A 28 5.88 4.20 -3.30
C GLU A 28 5.47 3.24 -2.19
N ILE A 29 6.40 2.40 -1.75
CA ILE A 29 6.21 1.53 -0.60
C ILE A 29 7.48 1.50 0.23
N THR A 30 7.35 1.74 1.53
CA THR A 30 8.46 1.76 2.48
C THR A 30 8.15 0.84 3.64
N HIS A 31 9.02 -0.14 3.88
CA HIS A 31 8.96 -1.03 5.03
C HIS A 31 9.91 -0.51 6.11
N SER A 32 9.36 -0.08 7.25
CA SER A 32 10.15 0.37 8.40
C SER A 32 10.11 -0.68 9.51
N LYS A 33 11.25 -0.87 10.18
CA LYS A 33 11.38 -1.67 11.40
C LYS A 33 11.83 -0.73 12.52
N PRO A 34 10.91 -0.16 13.32
CA PRO A 34 11.25 0.88 14.31
C PRO A 34 12.08 0.36 15.50
N GLY A 35 12.36 -0.95 15.59
CA GLY A 35 13.26 -1.53 16.58
C GLY A 35 13.45 -3.04 16.42
N ARG A 36 14.29 -3.63 17.27
CA ARG A 36 14.65 -5.08 17.24
C ARG A 36 13.46 -6.02 17.48
N HIS A 37 12.45 -5.56 18.21
CA HIS A 37 11.25 -6.32 18.58
C HIS A 37 9.93 -5.64 18.18
N GLY A 38 10.02 -4.51 17.47
CA GLY A 38 8.83 -3.78 17.04
C GLY A 38 8.14 -4.47 15.86
N PRO A 39 6.80 -4.38 15.74
CA PRO A 39 6.12 -4.77 14.51
C PRO A 39 6.69 -3.94 13.35
N SER A 40 6.74 -4.55 12.18
CA SER A 40 7.08 -3.80 10.97
C SER A 40 5.98 -2.74 10.74
N LYS A 41 6.30 -1.67 10.03
CA LYS A 41 5.28 -0.75 9.53
C LYS A 41 5.50 -0.56 8.05
N VAL A 42 4.44 -0.66 7.28
CA VAL A 42 4.44 -0.40 5.85
C VAL A 42 3.78 0.95 5.62
N HIS A 43 4.55 1.88 5.07
CA HIS A 43 4.06 3.14 4.55
C HIS A 43 3.85 2.97 3.05
N LEU A 44 2.61 3.13 2.60
CA LEU A 44 2.21 2.94 1.22
C LEU A 44 1.67 4.26 0.68
N VAL A 45 2.15 4.63 -0.51
CA VAL A 45 1.65 5.78 -1.25
C VAL A 45 1.11 5.29 -2.57
N GLY A 46 -0.15 5.63 -2.85
CA GLY A 46 -0.84 5.28 -4.07
C GLY A 46 -1.44 6.48 -4.79
N ILE A 47 -1.69 6.33 -6.08
CA ILE A 47 -2.45 7.28 -6.90
C ILE A 47 -3.77 6.62 -7.30
N ASP A 48 -4.88 7.30 -7.02
CA ASP A 48 -6.21 6.84 -7.46
C ASP A 48 -6.26 6.81 -8.98
N ILE A 49 -6.57 5.65 -9.56
CA ILE A 49 -6.51 5.45 -11.01
C ILE A 49 -7.59 6.21 -11.78
N PHE A 50 -8.63 6.69 -11.10
CA PHE A 50 -9.72 7.45 -11.71
C PHE A 50 -9.58 8.95 -11.49
N THR A 51 -9.11 9.35 -10.31
CA THR A 51 -9.03 10.79 -9.96
C THR A 51 -7.63 11.38 -10.06
N GLY A 52 -6.59 10.54 -10.20
CA GLY A 52 -5.19 10.96 -10.22
C GLY A 52 -4.69 11.53 -8.89
N ARG A 53 -5.46 11.39 -7.81
CA ARG A 53 -5.13 11.96 -6.49
C ARG A 53 -4.20 11.03 -5.71
N ARG A 54 -3.12 11.59 -5.18
CA ARG A 54 -2.19 10.90 -4.27
C ARG A 54 -2.83 10.65 -2.91
N HIS A 55 -2.66 9.46 -2.38
CA HIS A 55 -3.13 9.02 -1.06
C HIS A 55 -2.03 8.22 -0.36
N GLU A 56 -1.98 8.35 0.97
CA GLU A 56 -0.95 7.74 1.82
C GLU A 56 -1.64 6.95 2.93
N ASP A 57 -1.18 5.73 3.19
CA ASP A 57 -1.69 4.85 4.24
C ASP A 57 -0.52 4.17 4.97
N VAL A 58 -0.67 3.98 6.29
CA VAL A 58 0.33 3.33 7.13
C VAL A 58 -0.30 2.17 7.85
N ARG A 59 0.24 0.98 7.62
CA ARG A 59 -0.23 -0.26 8.24
C ARG A 59 0.89 -0.91 9.06
N PRO A 60 0.56 -1.56 10.19
CA PRO A 60 1.48 -2.43 10.90
C PRO A 60 1.79 -3.72 10.12
#